data_AF-A0A3E1R643-F1
#
_entry.id   AF-A0A3E1R643-F1
#
_cell.length_a   1.000
_cell.length_b   1.000
_cell.length_c   1.000
_cell.angle_alpha   90.00
_cell.angle_beta   90.00
_cell.angle_gamma   90.00
#
_symmetry.space_group_name_H-M   'P 1'
#
loop_
_entity.id
_entity.type
_entity.pdbx_description
1 polymer ?
#
loop_
_entity_poly.entity_id
_entity_poly.type
_entity_poly.pdbx_seq_one_letter_code
_entity_poly.pdbx_strand_id
1 'polypeptide(L)'
;MGFTTHSSTFKKPNSALVMMPKVGKLTAITRKIFNVMLQVTQSQIAELSRTGHGLQATHRFSARLSALVAPIEIGDSNLISYVKNSLREMRRVELDWEAPDANSDVIWTNMSLLSEVRIVRDKRRNVLYVEWALPPGLLEVIADPVRFTPIDIAQMARLRTYAAVALYEICSRYRSNPSGVTSEQHVDWWIGALSQSPLPIDPITKLPKSRNWSKFKDDQLNAAIEEINHKSDLLIELMEQKTGRKLTSAQFRVARKPSPVQASLPKLSVSLARAASQLGLSLSEISNLLKQGHGESVLHIAMDRLQVRLARQDLPTVDCRSAYLRAVLNETGSYVASSSALPVNPAPVQDLDQDLVPALTHKEQRRSILRDELLHLGHAQQSGYAHIALQRLQSMGMANSSLSHKVANGDWSSGLLLSKMIEAYAMERYGLSWSLEPQQETT
;
A
#
# COMPACT_ATOMS: atom_id res chain seq x y z
N MET A 1 -0.19 -12.84 24.10
CA MET A 1 -0.89 -11.92 23.17
C MET A 1 -0.19 -12.01 21.84
N GLY A 2 -0.91 -12.48 20.81
CA GLY A 2 -0.34 -12.92 19.55
C GLY A 2 0.39 -11.82 18.79
N PHE A 3 1.45 -12.21 18.09
CA PHE A 3 2.08 -11.41 17.07
C PHE A 3 1.07 -11.21 15.94
N THR A 4 0.35 -10.09 15.95
CA THR A 4 -0.37 -9.62 14.78
C THR A 4 0.69 -9.32 13.72
N THR A 5 0.72 -10.14 12.67
CA THR A 5 1.46 -9.87 11.43
C THR A 5 0.97 -8.54 10.88
N HIS A 6 1.65 -7.45 11.24
CA HIS A 6 1.41 -6.15 10.63
C HIS A 6 1.65 -6.31 9.13
N SER A 7 0.70 -5.82 8.32
CA SER A 7 0.96 -5.55 6.91
C SER A 7 2.29 -4.80 6.82
N SER A 8 3.28 -5.36 6.13
CA SER A 8 4.60 -4.73 5.93
C SER A 8 4.49 -3.37 5.21
N THR A 9 3.34 -3.13 4.60
CA THR A 9 3.05 -1.95 3.80
C THR A 9 2.26 -0.92 4.59
N PHE A 10 2.64 0.37 4.50
CA PHE A 10 1.86 1.50 5.01
C PHE A 10 1.50 2.49 3.90
N LYS A 11 0.45 3.29 4.11
CA LYS A 11 -0.09 4.22 3.11
C LYS A 11 0.54 5.60 3.29
N LYS A 12 1.72 5.85 2.73
CA LYS A 12 2.38 7.15 2.87
C LYS A 12 1.67 8.21 2.03
N PRO A 13 1.24 9.36 2.59
CA PRO A 13 0.71 10.45 1.79
C PRO A 13 1.68 10.89 0.69
N ASN A 14 1.17 11.13 -0.52
CA ASN A 14 2.01 11.54 -1.65
C ASN A 14 2.68 12.91 -1.41
N SER A 15 2.03 13.79 -0.66
CA SER A 15 2.58 15.08 -0.25
C SER A 15 3.72 14.96 0.76
N ALA A 16 3.77 13.87 1.55
CA ALA A 16 4.87 13.57 2.48
C ALA A 16 5.97 12.69 1.87
N LEU A 17 5.86 12.34 0.58
CA LEU A 17 6.76 11.40 -0.08
C LEU A 17 8.15 11.99 -0.32
N VAL A 18 8.18 13.26 -0.76
CA VAL A 18 9.42 13.98 -1.06
C VAL A 18 9.75 14.88 0.11
N MET A 19 10.88 14.64 0.76
CA MET A 19 11.37 15.44 1.87
C MET A 19 12.63 16.16 1.42
N MET A 20 12.56 17.48 1.30
CA MET A 20 13.71 18.33 0.99
C MET A 20 14.06 19.18 2.21
N PRO A 21 15.09 18.80 2.99
CA PRO A 21 15.57 19.60 4.10
C PRO A 21 15.94 21.03 3.66
N LYS A 22 15.36 22.03 4.31
CA LYS A 22 15.79 23.45 4.21
C LYS A 22 16.77 23.82 5.32
N VAL A 23 16.60 23.22 6.49
CA VAL A 23 17.51 23.32 7.63
C VAL A 23 17.74 21.93 8.22
N GLY A 24 18.91 21.71 8.81
CA GLY A 24 19.27 20.46 9.49
C GLY A 24 19.73 19.38 8.53
N LYS A 25 19.71 18.12 8.99
CA LYS A 25 20.03 16.94 8.19
C LYS A 25 19.07 15.82 8.54
N LEU A 26 18.76 14.98 7.56
CA LEU A 26 17.92 13.81 7.73
C LEU A 26 18.69 12.57 7.27
N THR A 27 19.25 11.79 8.19
CA THR A 27 20.00 10.59 7.82
C THR A 27 19.08 9.46 7.32
N ALA A 28 19.64 8.48 6.61
CA ALA A 28 18.90 7.32 6.11
C ALA A 28 18.19 6.55 7.25
N ILE A 29 18.88 6.34 8.37
CA ILE A 29 18.32 5.68 9.56
C ILE A 29 17.16 6.50 10.12
N THR A 30 17.34 7.82 10.28
CA THR A 30 16.28 8.70 10.76
C THR A 30 15.05 8.66 9.84
N ARG A 31 15.23 8.74 8.51
CA ARG A 31 14.11 8.64 7.55
C ARG A 31 13.37 7.29 7.65
N LYS A 32 14.10 6.18 7.82
CA LYS A 32 13.49 4.86 8.04
C LYS A 32 12.70 4.79 9.34
N ILE A 33 13.29 5.23 10.47
CA ILE A 33 12.60 5.25 11.78
C ILE A 33 11.33 6.08 11.66
N PHE A 34 11.41 7.24 10.98
CA PHE A 34 10.26 8.09 10.76
C PHE A 34 9.15 7.37 9.99
N ASN A 35 9.45 6.66 8.90
CA ASN A 35 8.46 5.87 8.16
C ASN A 35 7.84 4.75 9.03
N VAL A 36 8.62 4.07 9.89
CA VAL A 36 8.07 3.10 10.85
C VAL A 36 7.14 3.80 11.86
N MET A 37 7.51 4.98 12.35
CA MET A 37 6.63 5.78 13.21
C MET A 37 5.33 6.17 12.50
N LEU A 38 5.38 6.50 11.19
CA LEU A 38 4.18 6.79 10.40
C LEU A 38 3.28 5.55 10.23
N GLN A 39 3.86 4.38 9.98
CA GLN A 39 3.10 3.11 9.91
C GLN A 39 2.39 2.82 11.24
N VAL A 40 3.11 2.97 12.35
CA VAL A 40 2.53 2.77 13.69
C VAL A 40 1.46 3.81 14.00
N THR A 41 1.68 5.06 13.58
CA THR A 41 0.70 6.15 13.70
C THR A 41 -0.60 5.79 12.97
N GLN A 42 -0.53 5.36 11.70
CA GLN A 42 -1.73 4.95 10.94
C GLN A 42 -2.46 3.77 11.58
N SER A 43 -1.70 2.81 12.13
CA SER A 43 -2.29 1.66 12.83
C SER A 43 -3.05 2.10 14.09
N GLN A 44 -2.51 3.06 14.84
CA GLN A 44 -3.18 3.61 16.03
C GLN A 44 -4.39 4.47 15.67
N ILE A 45 -4.32 5.28 14.61
CA ILE A 45 -5.47 6.06 14.11
C ILE A 45 -6.60 5.11 13.71
N ALA A 46 -6.30 4.04 12.95
CA ALA A 46 -7.31 3.05 12.56
C ALA A 46 -8.00 2.41 13.78
N GLU A 47 -7.23 2.11 14.84
CA GLU A 47 -7.77 1.55 16.08
C GLU A 47 -8.62 2.56 16.87
N LEU A 48 -8.22 3.84 16.90
CA LEU A 48 -9.01 4.91 17.50
C LEU A 48 -10.35 5.09 16.77
N SER A 49 -10.33 5.11 15.43
CA SER A 49 -11.53 5.18 14.60
C SER A 49 -12.47 3.99 14.85
N ARG A 50 -11.91 2.78 14.96
CA ARG A 50 -12.68 1.55 15.25
C ARG A 50 -13.34 1.58 16.63
N THR A 51 -12.70 2.22 17.61
CA THR A 51 -13.20 2.32 19.00
C THR A 51 -14.06 3.56 19.23
N GLY A 52 -14.29 4.39 18.21
CA GLY A 52 -15.12 5.61 18.30
C GLY A 52 -14.44 6.79 19.02
N HIS A 53 -13.12 6.73 19.24
CA HIS A 53 -12.38 7.82 19.86
C HIS A 53 -11.95 8.85 18.80
N GLY A 54 -12.25 10.13 19.05
CA GLY A 54 -11.82 11.23 18.18
C GLY A 54 -10.31 11.46 18.22
N LEU A 55 -9.73 11.79 17.06
CA LEU A 55 -8.32 12.19 16.97
C LEU A 55 -8.18 13.69 17.26
N GLN A 56 -7.46 14.02 18.34
CA GLN A 56 -7.17 15.41 18.69
C GLN A 56 -5.85 15.89 18.05
N ALA A 57 -5.75 17.17 17.73
CA ALA A 57 -4.50 17.76 17.21
C ALA A 57 -3.31 17.66 18.19
N THR A 58 -3.59 17.52 19.49
CA THR A 58 -2.61 17.35 20.56
C THR A 58 -2.30 15.88 20.88
N HIS A 59 -2.84 14.94 20.10
CA HIS A 59 -2.68 13.51 20.36
C HIS A 59 -1.21 13.09 20.29
N ARG A 60 -0.79 12.25 21.24
CA ARG A 60 0.54 11.65 21.26
C ARG A 60 0.43 10.16 21.01
N PHE A 61 1.12 9.71 19.97
CA PHE A 61 1.26 8.30 19.64
C PHE A 61 2.38 7.69 20.49
N SER A 62 2.32 6.39 20.74
CA SER A 62 3.30 5.70 21.57
C SER A 62 3.62 4.31 21.06
N ALA A 63 4.89 3.92 21.09
CA ALA A 63 5.31 2.56 20.75
C ALA A 63 6.55 2.15 21.53
N ARG A 64 6.75 0.85 21.68
CA ARG A 64 7.99 0.32 22.26
C ARG A 64 9.17 0.77 21.39
N LEU A 65 10.24 1.22 22.02
CA LEU A 65 11.47 1.63 21.31
C LEU A 65 11.98 0.50 20.42
N SER A 66 11.95 -0.74 20.91
CA SER A 66 12.33 -1.92 20.14
C SER A 66 11.45 -2.17 18.91
N ALA A 67 10.16 -1.81 18.95
CA ALA A 67 9.28 -1.99 17.79
C ALA A 67 9.59 -0.99 16.67
N LEU A 68 9.99 0.23 17.02
CA LEU A 68 10.36 1.27 16.03
C LEU A 68 11.65 0.95 15.28
N VAL A 69 12.53 0.16 15.90
CA VAL A 69 13.83 -0.19 15.34
C VAL A 69 13.92 -1.62 14.84
N ALA A 70 13.01 -2.51 15.24
CA ALA A 70 13.04 -3.92 14.83
C ALA A 70 13.11 -4.14 13.31
N PRO A 71 12.43 -3.34 12.47
CA PRO A 71 12.55 -3.49 11.02
C PRO A 71 13.90 -3.02 10.48
N ILE A 72 14.68 -2.26 11.25
CA ILE A 72 15.87 -1.54 10.80
C ILE A 72 17.09 -2.23 11.41
N GLU A 73 18.04 -2.65 10.57
CA GLU A 73 19.34 -3.13 11.03
C GLU A 73 20.14 -1.98 11.65
N ILE A 74 20.01 -1.79 12.96
CA ILE A 74 20.84 -0.88 13.76
C ILE A 74 21.86 -1.74 14.48
N GLY A 75 23.16 -1.48 14.26
CA GLY A 75 24.23 -2.25 14.90
C GLY A 75 24.14 -2.27 16.43
N ASP A 76 24.70 -3.31 17.05
CA ASP A 76 24.44 -3.70 18.45
C ASP A 76 24.85 -2.69 19.52
N SER A 77 25.69 -1.71 19.18
CA SER A 77 26.27 -0.80 20.18
C SER A 77 25.46 0.48 20.32
N ASN A 78 24.65 0.58 21.39
CA ASN A 78 23.98 1.79 21.87
C ASN A 78 22.72 2.26 21.09
N LEU A 79 21.78 1.34 20.91
CA LEU A 79 20.46 1.56 20.30
C LEU A 79 19.74 2.84 20.81
N ILE A 80 19.72 3.06 22.14
CA ILE A 80 19.02 4.19 22.75
C ILE A 80 19.61 5.53 22.27
N SER A 81 20.94 5.61 22.13
CA SER A 81 21.58 6.86 21.70
C SER A 81 21.34 7.12 20.22
N TYR A 82 21.33 6.08 19.38
CA TYR A 82 20.93 6.21 17.98
C TYR A 82 19.51 6.73 17.84
N VAL A 83 18.55 6.11 18.55
CA VAL A 83 17.15 6.56 18.54
C VAL A 83 17.04 7.99 19.04
N LYS A 84 17.67 8.34 20.17
CA LYS A 84 17.68 9.73 20.68
C LYS A 84 18.22 10.73 19.66
N ASN A 85 19.28 10.38 18.94
CA ASN A 85 19.84 11.26 17.91
C ASN A 85 18.90 11.40 16.71
N SER A 86 18.31 10.30 16.23
CA SER A 86 17.32 10.35 15.15
C SER A 86 16.09 11.18 15.53
N LEU A 87 15.57 11.03 16.75
CA LEU A 87 14.45 11.82 17.24
C LEU A 87 14.79 13.32 17.33
N ARG A 88 16.03 13.68 17.69
CA ARG A 88 16.50 15.07 17.66
C ARG A 88 16.65 15.59 16.22
N GLU A 89 17.14 14.77 15.30
CA GLU A 89 17.21 15.12 13.87
C GLU A 89 15.81 15.42 13.32
N MET A 90 14.81 14.57 13.62
CA MET A 90 13.41 14.80 13.21
C MET A 90 12.81 16.09 13.76
N ARG A 91 13.22 16.52 14.96
CA ARG A 91 12.79 17.79 15.57
C ARG A 91 13.48 19.02 14.97
N ARG A 92 14.70 18.87 14.45
CA ARG A 92 15.55 19.98 13.98
C ARG A 92 15.50 20.17 12.47
N VAL A 93 15.09 19.16 11.72
CA VAL A 93 14.90 19.29 10.27
C VAL A 93 13.69 20.17 10.01
N GLU A 94 13.84 21.14 9.12
CA GLU A 94 12.75 21.97 8.61
C GLU A 94 12.50 21.60 7.15
N LEU A 95 11.24 21.32 6.85
CA LEU A 95 10.75 20.97 5.53
C LEU A 95 9.74 22.02 5.10
N ASP A 96 9.85 22.42 3.84
CA ASP A 96 8.80 23.18 3.19
C ASP A 96 7.78 22.21 2.61
N TRP A 97 6.53 22.47 2.94
CA TRP A 97 5.36 21.76 2.46
C TRP A 97 4.57 22.72 1.58
N GLU A 98 4.50 22.41 0.30
CA GLU A 98 3.71 23.17 -0.67
C GLU A 98 2.40 22.41 -0.91
N ALA A 99 1.29 23.13 -0.98
CA ALA A 99 0.02 22.48 -1.25
C ALA A 99 0.04 21.84 -2.64
N PRO A 100 -0.46 20.59 -2.77
CA PRO A 100 -0.49 19.89 -4.05
C PRO A 100 -1.46 20.53 -5.06
N ASP A 101 -2.39 21.36 -4.60
CA ASP A 101 -3.44 21.97 -5.41
C ASP A 101 -3.27 23.49 -5.46
N ALA A 102 -3.21 24.06 -6.67
CA ALA A 102 -3.07 25.50 -6.91
C ALA A 102 -4.23 26.36 -6.36
N ASN A 103 -5.34 25.72 -5.96
CA ASN A 103 -6.52 26.35 -5.36
C ASN A 103 -6.56 26.24 -3.83
N SER A 104 -5.50 25.74 -3.19
CA SER A 104 -5.38 25.73 -1.72
C SER A 104 -5.12 27.13 -1.20
N ASP A 105 -5.88 27.56 -0.18
CA ASP A 105 -5.64 28.84 0.52
C ASP A 105 -4.25 28.88 1.19
N VAL A 106 -3.73 27.71 1.57
CA VAL A 106 -2.39 27.55 2.11
C VAL A 106 -1.46 27.15 0.97
N ILE A 107 -0.62 28.08 0.52
CA ILE A 107 0.35 27.86 -0.57
C ILE A 107 1.68 27.28 -0.08
N TRP A 108 2.05 27.53 1.18
CA TRP A 108 3.32 27.13 1.77
C TRP A 108 3.20 26.94 3.27
N THR A 109 3.84 25.91 3.80
CA THR A 109 3.93 25.64 5.24
C THR A 109 5.31 25.11 5.56
N ASN A 110 6.02 25.74 6.48
CA ASN A 110 7.24 25.17 7.02
C ASN A 110 6.93 24.33 8.26
N MET A 111 7.45 23.11 8.32
CA MET A 111 7.25 22.23 9.47
C MET A 111 8.47 21.34 9.75
N SER A 112 8.59 20.90 11.01
CA SER A 112 9.49 19.80 11.39
C SER A 112 8.80 18.45 11.21
N LEU A 113 9.53 17.33 11.30
CA LEU A 113 8.91 16.00 11.18
C LEU A 113 8.09 15.60 12.41
N LEU A 114 8.47 16.08 13.59
CA LEU A 114 7.80 15.82 14.87
C LEU A 114 7.56 17.13 15.60
N SER A 115 6.40 17.33 16.22
CA SER A 115 6.10 18.49 17.08
C SER A 115 6.64 18.35 18.49
N GLU A 116 6.66 17.13 19.02
CA GLU A 116 7.18 16.79 20.34
C GLU A 116 7.60 15.32 20.34
N VAL A 117 8.62 14.98 21.13
CA VAL A 117 9.02 13.60 21.33
C VAL A 117 9.63 13.39 22.71
N ARG A 118 9.32 12.25 23.34
CA ARG A 118 9.92 11.82 24.61
C ARG A 118 10.12 10.32 24.66
N ILE A 119 11.09 9.89 25.45
CA ILE A 119 11.32 8.47 25.76
C ILE A 119 10.92 8.26 27.21
N VAL A 120 9.89 7.45 27.43
CA VAL A 120 9.38 7.12 28.77
C VAL A 120 9.73 5.68 29.10
N ARG A 121 10.00 5.42 30.38
CA ARG A 121 10.24 4.07 30.88
C ARG A 121 9.00 3.60 31.65
N ASP A 122 8.40 2.51 31.21
CA ASP A 122 7.42 1.79 32.01
C ASP A 122 8.19 1.08 33.14
N LYS A 123 8.12 1.63 34.36
CA LYS A 123 8.83 1.10 35.54
C LYS A 123 8.39 -0.32 35.90
N ARG A 124 7.15 -0.71 35.60
CA ARG A 124 6.61 -2.04 35.96
C ARG A 124 7.15 -3.13 35.04
N ARG A 125 7.28 -2.82 33.75
CA ARG A 125 7.73 -3.77 32.73
C ARG A 125 9.21 -3.62 32.36
N ASN A 126 9.87 -2.56 32.85
CA ASN A 126 11.22 -2.14 32.45
C ASN A 126 11.38 -2.01 30.92
N VAL A 127 10.33 -1.53 30.24
CA VAL A 127 10.30 -1.33 28.78
C VAL A 127 10.35 0.16 28.47
N LEU A 128 11.14 0.52 27.45
CA LEU A 128 11.19 1.88 26.92
C LEU A 128 10.12 2.08 25.85
N TYR A 129 9.36 3.15 25.97
CA TYR A 129 8.44 3.64 24.97
C TYR A 129 8.93 4.98 24.42
N VAL A 130 8.74 5.17 23.12
CA VAL A 130 8.87 6.47 22.47
C VAL A 130 7.47 7.01 22.28
N GLU A 131 7.25 8.24 22.71
CA GLU A 131 5.99 8.96 22.53
C GLU A 131 6.25 10.17 21.65
N TRP A 132 5.42 10.39 20.64
CA TRP A 132 5.60 11.46 19.66
C TRP A 132 4.29 12.14 19.29
N ALA A 133 4.38 13.42 18.94
CA ALA A 133 3.31 14.21 18.33
C ALA A 133 3.74 14.62 16.92
N LEU A 134 2.82 14.54 15.96
CA LEU A 134 3.04 15.02 14.60
C LEU A 134 2.64 16.49 14.46
N PRO A 135 3.20 17.24 13.50
CA PRO A 135 2.67 18.54 13.09
C PRO A 135 1.20 18.40 12.66
N PRO A 136 0.32 19.37 12.96
CA PRO A 136 -1.11 19.28 12.64
C PRO A 136 -1.38 18.98 11.16
N GLY A 137 -0.69 19.69 10.24
CA GLY A 137 -0.87 19.46 8.80
C GLY A 137 -0.43 18.06 8.34
N LEU A 138 0.63 17.49 8.95
CA LEU A 138 1.04 16.13 8.65
C LEU A 138 0.07 15.10 9.25
N LEU A 139 -0.43 15.35 10.47
CA LEU A 139 -1.40 14.49 11.14
C LEU A 139 -2.69 14.35 10.33
N GLU A 140 -3.20 15.47 9.81
CA GLU A 140 -4.42 15.51 8.99
C GLU A 140 -4.29 14.60 7.76
N VAL A 141 -3.21 14.75 6.98
CA VAL A 141 -3.02 13.98 5.76
C VAL A 141 -2.68 12.50 6.04
N ILE A 142 -2.07 12.19 7.17
CA ILE A 142 -1.84 10.80 7.59
C ILE A 142 -3.12 10.12 8.06
N ALA A 143 -4.02 10.86 8.72
CA ALA A 143 -5.27 10.35 9.23
C ALA A 143 -6.23 9.96 8.11
N ASP A 144 -6.32 10.78 7.06
CA ASP A 144 -7.12 10.49 5.87
C ASP A 144 -6.33 10.75 4.57
N PRO A 145 -5.48 9.79 4.14
CA PRO A 145 -4.63 9.98 2.98
C PRO A 145 -5.43 9.77 1.67
N VAL A 146 -5.97 10.85 1.10
CA VAL A 146 -6.70 10.82 -0.19
C VAL A 146 -5.83 10.28 -1.33
N ARG A 147 -4.56 10.71 -1.41
CA ARG A 147 -3.56 10.24 -2.37
C ARG A 147 -2.36 9.69 -1.62
N PHE A 148 -2.12 8.38 -1.75
CA PHE A 148 -1.04 7.70 -1.05
C PHE A 148 -0.23 6.79 -1.94
N THR A 149 0.98 6.51 -1.47
CA THR A 149 1.88 5.51 -2.00
C THR A 149 2.01 4.39 -0.98
N PRO A 150 1.69 3.14 -1.33
CA PRO A 150 1.99 1.99 -0.48
C PRO A 150 3.52 1.80 -0.40
N ILE A 151 4.09 1.88 0.79
CA ILE A 151 5.52 1.67 1.05
C ILE A 151 5.70 0.40 1.85
N ASP A 152 6.42 -0.59 1.29
CA ASP A 152 6.85 -1.78 2.02
C ASP A 152 8.07 -1.45 2.91
N ILE A 153 7.87 -1.53 4.22
CA ILE A 153 8.88 -1.24 5.24
C ILE A 153 10.02 -2.25 5.20
N ALA A 154 9.76 -3.51 4.91
CA ALA A 154 10.78 -4.56 4.86
C ALA A 154 11.73 -4.34 3.67
N GLN A 155 11.20 -3.90 2.53
CA GLN A 155 12.01 -3.56 1.36
C GLN A 155 12.84 -2.29 1.60
N MET A 156 12.20 -1.23 2.11
CA MET A 156 12.88 0.02 2.46
C MET A 156 13.99 -0.19 3.50
N ALA A 157 13.76 -1.06 4.48
CA ALA A 157 14.71 -1.34 5.55
C ALA A 157 16.06 -1.88 5.05
N ARG A 158 16.07 -2.62 3.93
CA ARG A 158 17.28 -3.22 3.34
C ARG A 158 18.22 -2.20 2.68
N LEU A 159 17.71 -1.01 2.35
CA LEU A 159 18.45 0.05 1.64
C LEU A 159 19.32 0.84 2.61
N ARG A 160 20.61 1.02 2.38
CA ARG A 160 21.53 1.64 3.34
C ARG A 160 21.67 3.14 3.17
N THR A 161 21.74 3.61 1.93
CA THR A 161 22.00 5.03 1.65
C THR A 161 20.74 5.88 1.71
N TYR A 162 20.88 7.18 2.03
CA TYR A 162 19.74 8.10 2.06
C TYR A 162 19.10 8.22 0.67
N ALA A 163 19.93 8.40 -0.37
CA ALA A 163 19.48 8.50 -1.74
C ALA A 163 18.69 7.26 -2.17
N ALA A 164 19.12 6.04 -1.80
CA ALA A 164 18.35 4.82 -2.09
C ALA A 164 16.99 4.80 -1.38
N VAL A 165 16.94 5.15 -0.08
CA VAL A 165 15.66 5.19 0.67
C VAL A 165 14.71 6.23 0.05
N ALA A 166 15.20 7.43 -0.23
CA ALA A 166 14.41 8.51 -0.83
C ALA A 166 13.92 8.16 -2.24
N LEU A 167 14.81 7.63 -3.09
CA LEU A 167 14.48 7.25 -4.45
C LEU A 167 13.50 6.07 -4.50
N TYR A 168 13.68 5.07 -3.64
CA TYR A 168 12.73 3.96 -3.51
C TYR A 168 11.33 4.44 -3.14
N GLU A 169 11.20 5.36 -2.19
CA GLU A 169 9.91 5.95 -1.83
C GLU A 169 9.26 6.65 -3.04
N ILE A 170 10.02 7.49 -3.75
CA ILE A 170 9.53 8.20 -4.95
C ILE A 170 9.10 7.20 -6.03
N CYS A 171 9.94 6.21 -6.35
CA CYS A 171 9.66 5.22 -7.38
C CYS A 171 8.51 4.28 -7.00
N SER A 172 8.29 3.99 -5.71
CA SER A 172 7.18 3.15 -5.24
C SER A 172 5.82 3.71 -5.62
N ARG A 173 5.69 5.05 -5.77
CA ARG A 173 4.48 5.71 -6.28
C ARG A 173 4.12 5.26 -7.69
N TYR A 174 5.13 4.93 -8.50
CA TYR A 174 4.98 4.61 -9.92
C TYR A 174 5.04 3.11 -10.21
N ARG A 175 5.07 2.25 -9.18
CA ARG A 175 5.17 0.78 -9.32
C ARG A 175 4.08 0.16 -10.20
N SER A 176 2.91 0.80 -10.29
CA SER A 176 1.74 0.37 -11.07
C SER A 176 1.32 1.45 -12.07
N ASN A 177 2.20 2.40 -12.37
CA ASN A 177 1.91 3.46 -13.33
C ASN A 177 1.94 2.87 -14.76
N PRO A 178 0.88 3.04 -15.57
CA PRO A 178 0.84 2.52 -16.95
C PRO A 178 1.99 2.98 -17.84
N SER A 179 2.52 4.20 -17.63
CA SER A 179 3.67 4.68 -18.42
C SER A 179 5.01 4.06 -17.99
N GLY A 180 5.06 3.37 -16.84
CA GLY A 180 6.26 2.73 -16.32
C GLY A 180 7.40 3.69 -16.00
N VAL A 181 7.12 4.99 -15.84
CA VAL A 181 8.12 6.02 -15.53
C VAL A 181 7.64 6.95 -14.41
N THR A 182 8.57 7.58 -13.69
CA THR A 182 8.27 8.69 -12.79
C THR A 182 7.86 9.94 -13.57
N SER A 183 7.28 10.94 -12.90
CA SER A 183 7.19 12.28 -13.48
C SER A 183 8.58 12.80 -13.85
N GLU A 184 8.67 13.45 -15.01
CA GLU A 184 9.85 14.19 -15.43
C GLU A 184 10.06 15.40 -14.53
N GLN A 185 11.29 15.58 -14.04
CA GLN A 185 11.66 16.70 -13.17
C GLN A 185 13.02 17.27 -13.56
N HIS A 186 13.23 18.55 -13.26
CA HIS A 186 14.52 19.19 -13.45
C HIS A 186 15.62 18.49 -12.62
N VAL A 187 16.84 18.43 -13.12
CA VAL A 187 17.95 17.74 -12.44
C VAL A 187 18.21 18.28 -11.02
N ASP A 188 18.03 19.58 -10.80
CA ASP A 188 18.20 20.21 -9.49
C ASP A 188 17.16 19.75 -8.47
N TRP A 189 15.94 19.44 -8.93
CA TRP A 189 14.89 18.90 -8.08
C TRP A 189 15.31 17.51 -7.56
N TRP A 190 15.86 16.67 -8.42
CA TRP A 190 16.36 15.34 -8.02
C TRP A 190 17.52 15.43 -7.04
N ILE A 191 18.46 16.36 -7.26
CA ILE A 191 19.56 16.58 -6.32
C ILE A 191 19.01 16.98 -4.95
N GLY A 192 18.04 17.89 -4.89
CA GLY A 192 17.38 18.28 -3.63
C GLY A 192 16.61 17.14 -2.97
N ALA A 193 15.78 16.41 -3.73
CA ALA A 193 14.94 15.32 -3.25
C ALA A 193 15.74 14.14 -2.67
N LEU A 194 16.93 13.89 -3.21
CA LEU A 194 17.78 12.75 -2.87
C LEU A 194 18.94 13.12 -1.95
N SER A 195 19.04 14.38 -1.53
CA SER A 195 20.07 14.84 -0.59
C SER A 195 19.56 14.83 0.86
N GLN A 196 20.41 14.33 1.77
CA GLN A 196 20.11 14.30 3.21
C GLN A 196 20.22 15.66 3.91
N SER A 197 20.84 16.64 3.25
CA SER A 197 21.10 17.98 3.78
C SER A 197 20.66 19.04 2.77
N PRO A 198 20.37 20.28 3.22
CA PRO A 198 20.07 21.40 2.35
C PRO A 198 21.18 21.63 1.33
N LEU A 199 20.79 22.11 0.15
CA LEU A 199 21.75 22.54 -0.86
C LEU A 199 22.53 23.77 -0.34
N PRO A 200 23.85 23.86 -0.61
CA PRO A 200 24.63 25.03 -0.23
C PRO A 200 24.03 26.29 -0.83
N ILE A 201 23.91 27.36 -0.05
CA ILE A 201 23.43 28.65 -0.54
C ILE A 201 24.61 29.40 -1.15
N ASP A 202 24.47 29.91 -2.36
CA ASP A 202 25.48 30.76 -2.98
C ASP A 202 25.57 32.09 -2.20
N PRO A 203 26.77 32.50 -1.73
CA PRO A 203 26.90 33.69 -0.90
C PRO A 203 26.52 34.99 -1.63
N ILE A 204 26.60 35.01 -2.97
CA ILE A 204 26.33 36.17 -3.81
C ILE A 204 24.84 36.21 -4.17
N THR A 205 24.32 35.15 -4.78
CA THR A 205 22.94 35.16 -5.28
C THR A 205 21.90 34.88 -4.19
N LYS A 206 22.33 34.40 -3.02
CA LYS A 206 21.46 33.91 -1.92
C LYS A 206 20.50 32.80 -2.33
N LEU A 207 20.73 32.17 -3.48
CA LEU A 207 19.94 31.06 -3.99
C LEU A 207 20.64 29.71 -3.74
N PRO A 208 19.89 28.59 -3.68
CA PRO A 208 20.47 27.26 -3.62
C PRO A 208 21.41 27.00 -4.81
N LYS A 209 22.68 26.72 -4.52
CA LYS A 209 23.66 26.31 -5.51
C LYS A 209 23.58 24.81 -5.71
N SER A 210 22.94 24.42 -6.82
CA SER A 210 22.83 23.02 -7.18
C SER A 210 24.21 22.41 -7.48
N ARG A 211 24.36 21.14 -7.10
CA ARG A 211 25.55 20.35 -7.39
C ARG A 211 25.58 20.02 -8.88
N ASN A 212 26.77 19.86 -9.47
CA ASN A 212 26.85 19.35 -10.84
C ASN A 212 26.20 17.96 -10.93
N TRP A 213 25.25 17.79 -11.86
CA TRP A 213 24.49 16.55 -12.02
C TRP A 213 25.38 15.32 -12.26
N SER A 214 26.40 15.39 -13.12
CA SER A 214 27.28 14.25 -13.38
C SER A 214 27.98 13.80 -12.10
N LYS A 215 28.53 14.74 -11.33
CA LYS A 215 29.17 14.44 -10.04
C LYS A 215 28.19 13.91 -9.00
N PHE A 216 26.94 14.36 -9.01
CA PHE A 216 25.91 13.82 -8.12
C PHE A 216 25.54 12.38 -8.52
N LYS A 217 25.44 12.15 -9.84
CA LYS A 217 25.12 10.85 -10.41
C LYS A 217 26.15 9.80 -10.03
N ASP A 218 27.43 10.13 -10.24
CA ASP A 218 28.55 9.22 -10.01
C ASP A 218 28.74 8.92 -8.50
N ASP A 219 28.66 9.94 -7.64
CA ASP A 219 28.94 9.77 -6.21
C ASP A 219 27.77 9.13 -5.42
N GLN A 220 26.52 9.33 -5.84
CA GLN A 220 25.35 8.98 -5.02
C GLN A 220 24.27 8.23 -5.80
N LEU A 221 23.87 8.72 -6.97
CA LEU A 221 22.67 8.20 -7.64
C LEU A 221 22.88 6.79 -8.20
N ASN A 222 24.01 6.53 -8.87
CA ASN A 222 24.27 5.23 -9.48
C ASN A 222 24.32 4.13 -8.42
N ALA A 223 25.00 4.37 -7.30
CA ALA A 223 25.04 3.46 -6.16
C ALA A 223 23.64 3.24 -5.55
N ALA A 224 22.80 4.27 -5.49
CA ALA A 224 21.43 4.16 -5.02
C ALA A 224 20.55 3.33 -5.98
N ILE A 225 20.68 3.52 -7.29
CA ILE A 225 19.99 2.73 -8.32
C ILE A 225 20.38 1.25 -8.21
N GLU A 226 21.68 0.97 -8.16
CA GLU A 226 22.18 -0.39 -8.02
C GLU A 226 21.69 -1.06 -6.73
N GLU A 227 21.73 -0.32 -5.62
CA GLU A 227 21.23 -0.81 -4.33
C GLU A 227 19.74 -1.17 -4.37
N ILE A 228 18.89 -0.33 -4.96
CA ILE A 228 17.45 -0.59 -5.13
C ILE A 228 17.24 -1.81 -6.03
N ASN A 229 17.92 -1.84 -7.17
CA ASN A 229 17.86 -2.92 -8.15
C ASN A 229 18.38 -4.25 -7.61
N HIS A 230 19.21 -4.26 -6.58
CA HIS A 230 19.66 -5.49 -5.94
C HIS A 230 18.74 -5.90 -4.76
N LYS A 231 18.34 -4.96 -3.90
CA LYS A 231 17.77 -5.27 -2.58
C LYS A 231 16.26 -5.09 -2.43
N SER A 232 15.58 -4.46 -3.39
CA SER A 232 14.12 -4.20 -3.33
C SER A 232 13.34 -5.04 -4.35
N ASP A 233 12.02 -4.88 -4.37
CA ASP A 233 11.10 -5.41 -5.39
C ASP A 233 11.02 -4.56 -6.66
N LEU A 234 11.74 -3.44 -6.75
CA LEU A 234 11.73 -2.56 -7.93
C LEU A 234 12.98 -2.77 -8.79
N LEU A 235 12.78 -2.61 -10.10
CA LEU A 235 13.81 -2.32 -11.08
C LEU A 235 13.64 -0.87 -11.52
N ILE A 236 14.70 -0.08 -11.39
CA ILE A 236 14.73 1.31 -11.77
C ILE A 236 15.90 1.58 -12.71
N GLU A 237 15.66 2.44 -13.69
CA GLU A 237 16.65 2.85 -14.69
C GLU A 237 16.55 4.36 -14.89
N LEU A 238 17.68 5.06 -14.87
CA LEU A 238 17.73 6.50 -15.06
C LEU A 238 17.53 6.83 -16.55
N MET A 239 16.61 7.75 -16.82
CA MET A 239 16.37 8.34 -18.13
C MET A 239 16.69 9.83 -18.09
N GLU A 240 17.67 10.24 -18.89
CA GLU A 240 18.15 11.62 -18.99
C GLU A 240 17.60 12.30 -20.25
N GLN A 241 16.99 13.47 -20.11
CA GLN A 241 16.48 14.26 -21.23
C GLN A 241 17.35 15.50 -21.47
N LYS A 242 17.68 15.73 -22.74
CA LYS A 242 18.54 16.85 -23.16
C LYS A 242 17.74 17.81 -24.02
N THR A 243 17.83 19.09 -23.71
CA THR A 243 17.37 20.17 -24.59
C THR A 243 18.58 20.77 -25.30
N GLY A 244 18.73 20.42 -26.58
CA GLY A 244 19.95 20.71 -27.34
C GLY A 244 21.15 19.91 -26.79
N ARG A 245 22.22 20.61 -26.38
CA ARG A 245 23.41 19.98 -25.78
C ARG A 245 23.37 19.89 -24.25
N LYS A 246 22.42 20.57 -23.61
CA LYS A 246 22.34 20.65 -22.15
C LYS A 246 21.36 19.62 -21.62
N LEU A 247 21.77 18.92 -20.56
CA LEU A 247 20.89 18.10 -19.77
C LEU A 247 19.97 19.02 -18.95
N THR A 248 18.66 18.82 -19.07
CA THR A 248 17.65 19.68 -18.44
C THR A 248 16.87 18.92 -17.38
N SER A 249 16.41 17.72 -17.71
CA SER A 249 15.53 16.93 -16.87
C SER A 249 15.94 15.47 -16.81
N ALA A 250 15.44 14.79 -15.79
CA ALA A 250 15.60 13.36 -15.59
C ALA A 250 14.29 12.74 -15.10
N GLN A 251 14.12 11.46 -15.37
CA GLN A 251 13.07 10.62 -14.82
C GLN A 251 13.61 9.21 -14.65
N PHE A 252 12.85 8.34 -13.97
CA PHE A 252 13.24 6.94 -13.79
C PHE A 252 12.20 6.05 -14.42
N ARG A 253 12.64 5.08 -15.22
CA ARG A 253 11.81 3.91 -15.51
C ARG A 253 11.64 3.12 -14.24
N VAL A 254 10.43 2.63 -13.98
CA VAL A 254 10.09 1.84 -12.80
C VAL A 254 9.32 0.61 -13.26
N ALA A 255 9.85 -0.56 -12.94
CA ALA A 255 9.19 -1.83 -13.13
C ALA A 255 9.22 -2.61 -11.82
N ARG A 256 8.19 -3.43 -11.59
CA ARG A 256 8.23 -4.42 -10.51
C ARG A 256 9.09 -5.58 -10.96
N LYS A 257 10.01 -6.03 -10.13
CA LYS A 257 10.67 -7.31 -10.36
C LYS A 257 9.60 -8.40 -10.44
N PRO A 258 9.72 -9.36 -11.37
CA PRO A 258 9.01 -10.61 -11.21
C PRO A 258 9.48 -11.17 -9.87
N SER A 259 8.62 -11.13 -8.84
CA SER A 259 8.91 -11.84 -7.61
C SER A 259 9.22 -13.26 -8.04
N PRO A 260 10.28 -13.91 -7.55
CA PRO A 260 10.21 -15.34 -7.45
C PRO A 260 8.95 -15.56 -6.63
N VAL A 261 7.90 -15.97 -7.33
CA VAL A 261 6.65 -16.34 -6.71
C VAL A 261 7.13 -17.33 -5.65
N GLN A 262 6.88 -17.04 -4.36
CA GLN A 262 6.60 -18.13 -3.45
C GLN A 262 5.53 -18.90 -4.18
N ALA A 263 5.93 -19.89 -5.00
CA ALA A 263 5.10 -20.52 -6.01
C ALA A 263 3.80 -20.79 -5.28
N SER A 264 2.76 -20.01 -5.58
CA SER A 264 1.53 -20.04 -4.83
C SER A 264 1.19 -21.51 -4.83
N LEU A 265 1.30 -22.14 -3.66
CA LEU A 265 0.90 -23.53 -3.50
C LEU A 265 -0.52 -23.50 -4.06
N PRO A 266 -0.87 -24.27 -5.10
CA PRO A 266 -2.25 -24.35 -5.57
C PRO A 266 -3.12 -24.43 -4.34
N LYS A 267 -4.07 -23.49 -4.20
CA LYS A 267 -4.83 -23.25 -2.96
C LYS A 267 -5.24 -24.60 -2.39
N LEU A 268 -4.50 -25.08 -1.38
CA LEU A 268 -4.75 -26.39 -0.82
C LEU A 268 -6.10 -26.28 -0.14
N SER A 269 -7.06 -27.11 -0.54
CA SER A 269 -8.35 -27.11 0.13
C SER A 269 -8.15 -27.41 1.62
N VAL A 270 -9.00 -26.81 2.46
CA VAL A 270 -8.92 -27.00 3.92
C VAL A 270 -9.13 -28.47 4.30
N SER A 271 -9.93 -29.21 3.51
CA SER A 271 -10.15 -30.65 3.67
C SER A 271 -8.87 -31.46 3.42
N LEU A 272 -8.16 -31.19 2.32
CA LEU A 272 -6.95 -31.93 1.96
C LEU A 272 -5.79 -31.61 2.91
N ALA A 273 -5.65 -30.35 3.32
CA ALA A 273 -4.67 -29.93 4.31
C ALA A 273 -4.87 -30.64 5.66
N ARG A 274 -6.13 -30.77 6.10
CA ARG A 274 -6.49 -31.46 7.35
C ARG A 274 -6.17 -32.95 7.26
N ALA A 275 -6.57 -33.62 6.19
CA ALA A 275 -6.29 -35.04 5.98
C ALA A 275 -4.77 -35.32 5.95
N ALA A 276 -3.99 -34.43 5.34
CA ALA A 276 -2.53 -34.58 5.24
C ALA A 276 -1.87 -34.44 6.61
N SER A 277 -2.32 -33.48 7.40
CA SER A 277 -1.83 -33.27 8.76
C SER A 277 -2.16 -34.45 9.68
N GLN A 278 -3.34 -35.04 9.58
CA GLN A 278 -3.74 -36.22 10.37
C GLN A 278 -2.86 -37.46 10.07
N LEU A 279 -2.40 -37.59 8.83
CA LEU A 279 -1.54 -38.68 8.39
C LEU A 279 -0.03 -38.37 8.58
N GLY A 280 0.32 -37.18 9.06
CA GLY A 280 1.70 -36.74 9.27
C GLY A 280 2.47 -36.50 7.96
N LEU A 281 1.76 -36.13 6.88
CA LEU A 281 2.35 -35.85 5.57
C LEU A 281 2.68 -34.36 5.44
N SER A 282 3.77 -34.04 4.72
CA SER A 282 4.15 -32.64 4.49
C SER A 282 3.19 -31.97 3.49
N LEU A 283 2.65 -30.80 3.86
CA LEU A 283 1.78 -30.01 2.98
C LEU A 283 2.49 -29.56 1.69
N SER A 284 3.82 -29.40 1.72
CA SER A 284 4.59 -29.07 0.52
C SER A 284 4.63 -30.22 -0.49
N GLU A 285 4.69 -31.47 -0.01
CA GLU A 285 4.69 -32.66 -0.87
C GLU A 285 3.32 -32.85 -1.55
N ILE A 286 2.23 -32.69 -0.79
CA ILE A 286 0.87 -32.81 -1.32
C ILE A 286 0.59 -31.71 -2.37
N SER A 287 1.07 -30.49 -2.12
CA SER A 287 0.95 -29.41 -3.09
C SER A 287 1.77 -29.67 -4.35
N ASN A 288 2.95 -30.30 -4.24
CA ASN A 288 3.72 -30.72 -5.41
C ASN A 288 3.00 -31.82 -6.20
N LEU A 289 2.30 -32.74 -5.56
CA LEU A 289 1.49 -33.76 -6.24
C LEU A 289 0.30 -33.14 -7.00
N LEU A 290 -0.36 -32.12 -6.43
CA LEU A 290 -1.36 -31.32 -7.15
C LEU A 290 -0.76 -30.64 -8.40
N LYS A 291 0.45 -30.08 -8.29
CA LYS A 291 1.14 -29.47 -9.43
C LYS A 291 1.52 -30.49 -10.51
N GLN A 292 1.74 -31.74 -10.14
CA GLN A 292 2.02 -32.84 -11.07
C GLN A 292 0.76 -33.35 -11.80
N GLY A 293 -0.41 -32.73 -11.58
CA GLY A 293 -1.65 -33.05 -12.28
C GLY A 293 -2.53 -34.07 -11.57
N HIS A 294 -2.21 -34.46 -10.33
CA HIS A 294 -3.09 -35.32 -9.54
C HIS A 294 -4.29 -34.51 -9.02
N GLY A 295 -5.49 -34.91 -9.43
CA GLY A 295 -6.74 -34.32 -8.97
C GLY A 295 -6.95 -34.50 -7.47
N GLU A 296 -7.65 -33.55 -6.84
CA GLU A 296 -7.89 -33.53 -5.39
C GLU A 296 -8.64 -34.78 -4.89
N SER A 297 -9.59 -35.28 -5.67
CA SER A 297 -10.35 -36.51 -5.37
C SER A 297 -9.46 -37.75 -5.32
N VAL A 298 -8.50 -37.86 -6.23
CA VAL A 298 -7.55 -38.98 -6.30
C VAL A 298 -6.60 -38.95 -5.11
N LEU A 299 -6.18 -37.76 -4.69
CA LEU A 299 -5.36 -37.59 -3.49
C LEU A 299 -6.12 -37.99 -2.22
N HIS A 300 -7.40 -37.60 -2.09
CA HIS A 300 -8.24 -38.02 -0.97
C HIS A 300 -8.39 -39.56 -0.90
N ILE A 301 -8.62 -40.23 -2.03
CA ILE A 301 -8.72 -41.69 -2.10
C ILE A 301 -7.39 -42.36 -1.71
N ALA A 302 -6.26 -41.83 -2.18
CA ALA A 302 -4.95 -42.36 -1.84
C ALA A 302 -4.62 -42.19 -0.34
N MET A 303 -5.05 -41.08 0.25
CA MET A 303 -4.88 -40.80 1.68
C MET A 303 -5.76 -41.68 2.57
N ASP A 304 -7.00 -41.95 2.14
CA ASP A 304 -7.90 -42.90 2.83
C ASP A 304 -7.34 -44.33 2.81
N ARG A 305 -6.80 -44.77 1.68
CA ARG A 305 -6.10 -46.07 1.58
C ARG A 305 -4.87 -46.16 2.48
N LEU A 306 -4.10 -45.07 2.58
CA LEU A 306 -2.98 -44.98 3.53
C LEU A 306 -3.48 -45.06 4.98
N GLN A 307 -4.59 -44.40 5.31
CA GLN A 307 -5.20 -44.47 6.64
C GLN A 307 -5.61 -45.90 7.01
N VAL A 308 -6.30 -46.61 6.10
CA VAL A 308 -6.69 -48.02 6.30
C VAL A 308 -5.46 -48.92 6.48
N ARG A 309 -4.39 -48.68 5.70
CA ARG A 309 -3.15 -49.44 5.81
C ARG A 309 -2.43 -49.23 7.14
N LEU A 310 -2.46 -48.01 7.68
CA LEU A 310 -1.88 -47.68 8.98
C LEU A 310 -2.69 -48.26 10.15
N ALA A 311 -3.99 -48.51 9.96
CA ALA A 311 -4.85 -49.13 10.96
C ALA A 311 -4.71 -50.67 11.05
N ARG A 312 -4.10 -51.30 10.05
CA ARG A 312 -3.91 -52.75 9.95
C ARG A 312 -2.62 -53.19 10.65
N GLN A 313 -2.77 -53.93 11.76
CA GLN A 313 -1.65 -54.47 12.57
C GLN A 313 -1.17 -55.86 12.09
N ASP A 314 -1.90 -56.47 11.15
CA ASP A 314 -1.63 -57.78 10.53
C ASP A 314 -0.58 -57.73 9.41
N LEU A 315 -0.14 -56.54 9.02
CA LEU A 315 0.79 -56.32 7.90
C LEU A 315 2.09 -55.62 8.37
N PRO A 316 3.21 -55.77 7.63
CA PRO A 316 4.48 -55.09 7.95
C PRO A 316 4.32 -53.57 8.13
N THR A 317 5.15 -52.94 8.95
CA THR A 317 5.08 -51.49 9.19
C THR A 317 5.39 -50.68 7.93
N VAL A 318 4.69 -49.56 7.72
CA VAL A 318 4.97 -48.65 6.59
C VAL A 318 6.13 -47.74 6.98
N ASP A 319 7.33 -48.03 6.46
CA ASP A 319 8.55 -47.28 6.80
C ASP A 319 8.53 -45.83 6.28
N CYS A 320 7.88 -45.58 5.14
CA CYS A 320 7.77 -44.24 4.56
C CYS A 320 6.35 -43.98 4.00
N ARG A 321 5.58 -43.17 4.71
CA ARG A 321 4.18 -42.83 4.37
C ARG A 321 4.06 -42.10 3.02
N SER A 322 5.02 -41.24 2.68
CA SER A 322 5.03 -40.49 1.41
C SER A 322 5.39 -41.37 0.22
N ALA A 323 6.28 -42.35 0.38
CA ALA A 323 6.59 -43.34 -0.66
C ALA A 323 5.38 -44.23 -0.95
N TYR A 324 4.68 -44.69 0.09
CA TYR A 324 3.45 -45.45 -0.06
C TYR A 324 2.35 -44.64 -0.76
N LEU A 325 2.16 -43.37 -0.39
CA LEU A 325 1.18 -42.50 -1.05
C LEU A 325 1.46 -42.36 -2.55
N ARG A 326 2.73 -42.17 -2.96
CA ARG A 326 3.11 -42.10 -4.39
C ARG A 326 2.87 -43.43 -5.11
N ALA A 327 3.14 -44.56 -4.48
CA ALA A 327 2.85 -45.88 -5.04
C ALA A 327 1.35 -46.06 -5.30
N VAL A 328 0.50 -45.73 -4.31
CA VAL A 328 -0.96 -45.79 -4.44
C VAL A 328 -1.48 -44.82 -5.51
N LEU A 329 -0.89 -43.63 -5.63
CA LEU A 329 -1.25 -42.66 -6.67
C LEU A 329 -0.91 -43.16 -8.08
N ASN A 330 0.22 -43.87 -8.25
CA ASN A 330 0.60 -44.47 -9.53
C ASN A 330 -0.33 -45.64 -9.92
N GLU A 331 -0.73 -46.46 -8.95
CA GLU A 331 -1.71 -47.53 -9.13
C GLU A 331 -3.10 -46.97 -9.47
N THR A 332 -3.53 -45.92 -8.77
CA THR A 332 -4.85 -45.30 -8.95
C THR A 332 -4.92 -44.47 -10.25
N GLY A 333 -3.82 -43.82 -10.63
CA GLY A 333 -3.70 -43.08 -11.89
C GLY A 333 -3.83 -43.97 -13.13
N SER A 334 -3.32 -45.21 -13.07
CA SER A 334 -3.48 -46.20 -14.16
C SER A 334 -4.93 -46.67 -14.34
N TYR A 335 -5.72 -46.70 -13.25
CA TYR A 335 -7.12 -47.11 -13.28
C TYR A 335 -8.03 -45.99 -13.82
N VAL A 336 -7.75 -44.73 -13.48
CA VAL A 336 -8.51 -43.56 -13.95
C VAL A 336 -8.21 -43.24 -15.43
N ALA A 337 -6.97 -43.44 -15.89
CA ALA A 337 -6.62 -43.29 -17.30
C ALA A 337 -7.35 -44.29 -18.24
N SER A 338 -7.74 -45.46 -17.70
CA SER A 338 -8.43 -46.51 -18.46
C SER A 338 -9.96 -46.36 -18.50
N SER A 339 -10.54 -45.53 -17.62
CA SER A 339 -12.00 -45.40 -17.46
C SER A 339 -12.60 -44.13 -18.10
N SER A 340 -11.78 -43.24 -18.66
CA SER A 340 -12.24 -41.94 -19.18
C SER A 340 -12.43 -41.89 -20.70
N ALA A 341 -12.49 -43.04 -21.38
CA ALA A 341 -12.70 -43.13 -22.82
C ALA A 341 -14.14 -43.55 -23.17
N LEU A 342 -15.11 -42.65 -22.98
CA LEU A 342 -16.34 -42.62 -23.77
C LEU A 342 -16.75 -41.17 -24.08
N PRO A 343 -17.25 -40.85 -25.28
CA PRO A 343 -17.43 -39.48 -25.75
C PRO A 343 -18.89 -39.01 -25.70
N VAL A 344 -19.19 -37.82 -25.15
CA VAL A 344 -20.39 -37.06 -25.53
C VAL A 344 -20.16 -35.54 -25.42
N ASN A 345 -20.25 -34.91 -26.60
CA ASN A 345 -20.53 -33.54 -27.07
C ASN A 345 -20.67 -32.30 -26.13
N PRO A 346 -20.38 -31.09 -26.66
CA PRO A 346 -20.23 -29.86 -25.90
C PRO A 346 -21.56 -29.10 -25.68
N ALA A 347 -21.67 -28.45 -24.54
CA ALA A 347 -22.68 -27.43 -24.23
C ALA A 347 -22.00 -26.31 -23.39
N PRO A 348 -22.55 -25.10 -23.37
CA PRO A 348 -21.82 -23.87 -23.71
C PRO A 348 -21.00 -23.29 -22.55
N VAL A 349 -19.94 -22.58 -22.94
CA VAL A 349 -19.04 -21.79 -22.08
C VAL A 349 -19.88 -20.75 -21.33
N GLN A 350 -19.97 -20.89 -20.01
CA GLN A 350 -20.32 -19.79 -19.13
C GLN A 350 -19.01 -19.19 -18.61
N ASP A 351 -18.72 -17.97 -19.05
CA ASP A 351 -17.68 -17.12 -18.52
C ASP A 351 -17.84 -16.96 -17.00
N LEU A 352 -16.87 -17.45 -16.24
CA LEU A 352 -16.67 -17.11 -14.84
C LEU A 352 -15.23 -16.65 -14.65
N ASP A 353 -14.92 -15.54 -15.31
CA ASP A 353 -13.76 -14.69 -14.98
C ASP A 353 -14.30 -13.33 -14.54
N GLN A 354 -14.73 -13.26 -13.28
CA GLN A 354 -14.85 -12.02 -12.52
C GLN A 354 -15.06 -12.39 -11.06
N ASP A 355 -13.98 -12.47 -10.29
CA ASP A 355 -14.04 -12.21 -8.84
C ASP A 355 -12.62 -12.03 -8.30
N LEU A 356 -12.18 -10.77 -8.26
CA LEU A 356 -11.21 -10.22 -7.30
C LEU A 356 -11.28 -8.68 -7.37
N VAL A 357 -12.47 -8.14 -7.14
CA VAL A 357 -12.67 -6.74 -6.72
C VAL A 357 -13.27 -6.81 -5.31
N PRO A 358 -12.75 -6.10 -4.29
CA PRO A 358 -13.34 -6.11 -2.96
C PRO A 358 -14.83 -5.72 -3.06
N ALA A 359 -15.70 -6.52 -2.44
CA ALA A 359 -17.15 -6.32 -2.49
C ALA A 359 -17.51 -4.91 -2.01
N LEU A 360 -17.81 -4.03 -2.97
CA LEU A 360 -18.43 -2.74 -2.73
C LEU A 360 -19.75 -2.99 -1.99
N THR A 361 -20.05 -2.19 -0.96
CA THR A 361 -21.37 -2.28 -0.31
C THR A 361 -22.48 -2.06 -1.36
N HIS A 362 -23.66 -2.70 -1.21
CA HIS A 362 -24.80 -2.54 -2.15
C HIS A 362 -25.07 -1.06 -2.48
N LYS A 363 -24.92 -0.18 -1.48
CA LYS A 363 -25.03 1.27 -1.62
C LYS A 363 -23.97 1.89 -2.55
N GLU A 364 -22.73 1.43 -2.53
CA GLU A 364 -21.65 1.90 -3.40
C GLU A 364 -21.83 1.40 -4.84
N GLN A 365 -22.24 0.15 -5.02
CA GLN A 365 -22.60 -0.40 -6.34
C GLN A 365 -23.78 0.38 -6.94
N ARG A 366 -24.82 0.61 -6.14
CA ARG A 366 -26.00 1.39 -6.55
C ARG A 366 -25.64 2.83 -6.90
N ARG A 367 -24.77 3.48 -6.14
CA ARG A 367 -24.27 4.84 -6.44
C ARG A 367 -23.46 4.89 -7.73
N SER A 368 -22.71 3.85 -8.06
CA SER A 368 -21.99 3.78 -9.34
C SER A 368 -22.95 3.71 -10.52
N ILE A 369 -23.98 2.86 -10.44
CA ILE A 369 -25.01 2.74 -11.49
C ILE A 369 -25.75 4.08 -11.66
N LEU A 370 -26.16 4.71 -10.55
CA LEU A 370 -26.86 6.00 -10.58
C LEU A 370 -25.98 7.15 -11.08
N ARG A 371 -24.67 7.09 -10.82
CA ARG A 371 -23.70 8.04 -11.38
C ARG A 371 -23.70 7.94 -12.90
N ASP A 372 -23.63 6.72 -13.43
CA ASP A 372 -23.60 6.51 -14.87
C ASP A 372 -24.93 6.95 -15.49
N GLU A 373 -26.09 6.60 -14.91
CA GLU A 373 -27.40 7.08 -15.36
C GLU A 373 -27.49 8.62 -15.39
N LEU A 374 -27.03 9.29 -14.34
CA LEU A 374 -27.03 10.76 -14.23
C LEU A 374 -26.15 11.42 -15.31
N LEU A 375 -24.95 10.86 -15.57
CA LEU A 375 -24.02 11.41 -16.55
C LEU A 375 -24.46 11.16 -18.00
N HIS A 376 -25.34 10.17 -18.23
CA HIS A 376 -25.98 9.94 -19.54
C HIS A 376 -27.17 10.87 -19.81
N LEU A 377 -27.66 11.62 -18.80
CA LEU A 377 -28.70 12.63 -19.02
C LEU A 377 -28.18 13.80 -19.85
N GLY A 378 -29.08 14.52 -20.52
CA GLY A 378 -28.73 15.75 -21.23
C GLY A 378 -28.20 16.83 -20.28
N HIS A 379 -27.26 17.67 -20.76
CA HIS A 379 -26.59 18.68 -19.94
C HIS A 379 -27.54 19.66 -19.22
N ALA A 380 -28.71 19.94 -19.82
CA ALA A 380 -29.75 20.77 -19.21
C ALA A 380 -30.38 20.12 -17.95
N GLN A 381 -30.60 18.80 -17.99
CA GLN A 381 -31.12 18.03 -16.85
C GLN A 381 -30.07 17.90 -15.75
N GLN A 382 -28.82 17.66 -16.13
CA GLN A 382 -27.70 17.63 -15.17
C GLN A 382 -27.55 18.98 -14.44
N SER A 383 -27.70 20.10 -15.16
CA SER A 383 -27.68 21.43 -14.56
C SER A 383 -28.78 21.62 -13.51
N GLY A 384 -29.99 21.11 -13.77
CA GLY A 384 -31.08 21.11 -12.79
C GLY A 384 -30.69 20.41 -11.47
N TYR A 385 -30.10 19.21 -11.58
CA TYR A 385 -29.60 18.48 -10.40
C TYR A 385 -28.44 19.18 -9.71
N ALA A 386 -27.56 19.86 -10.45
CA ALA A 386 -26.45 20.63 -9.89
C ALA A 386 -26.94 21.81 -9.03
N HIS A 387 -27.99 22.51 -9.45
CA HIS A 387 -28.61 23.58 -8.68
C HIS A 387 -29.29 23.06 -7.40
N ILE A 388 -30.02 21.93 -7.49
CA ILE A 388 -30.63 21.27 -6.32
C ILE A 388 -29.55 20.83 -5.32
N ALA A 389 -28.45 20.24 -5.81
CA ALA A 389 -27.32 19.83 -5.00
C ALA A 389 -26.65 21.01 -4.30
N LEU A 390 -26.47 22.14 -4.99
CA LEU A 390 -25.92 23.37 -4.43
C LEU A 390 -26.82 23.94 -3.32
N GLN A 391 -28.12 24.03 -3.55
CA GLN A 391 -29.08 24.53 -2.56
C GLN A 391 -29.10 23.65 -1.29
N ARG A 392 -29.02 22.32 -1.45
CA ARG A 392 -28.87 21.39 -0.32
C ARG A 392 -27.57 21.63 0.43
N LEU A 393 -26.45 21.81 -0.25
CA LEU A 393 -25.16 22.11 0.38
C LEU A 393 -25.17 23.47 1.10
N GLN A 394 -25.89 24.46 0.58
CA GLN A 394 -26.10 25.76 1.25
C GLN A 394 -26.89 25.58 2.56
N SER A 395 -27.98 24.80 2.54
CA SER A 395 -28.77 24.53 3.74
C SER A 395 -28.02 23.76 4.83
N MET A 396 -26.99 22.99 4.44
CA MET A 396 -26.13 22.25 5.36
C MET A 396 -24.90 23.07 5.84
N GLY A 397 -24.76 24.34 5.43
CA GLY A 397 -23.61 25.18 5.78
C GLY A 397 -22.30 24.75 5.13
N MET A 398 -22.36 23.89 4.10
CA MET A 398 -21.20 23.31 3.40
C MET A 398 -20.98 23.89 2.01
N ALA A 399 -21.72 24.94 1.64
CA ALA A 399 -21.52 25.65 0.38
C ALA A 399 -20.39 26.67 0.50
N ASN A 400 -19.47 26.64 -0.47
CA ASN A 400 -18.41 27.63 -0.64
C ASN A 400 -18.55 28.28 -2.02
N SER A 401 -17.87 29.42 -2.23
CA SER A 401 -17.90 30.14 -3.52
C SER A 401 -17.41 29.28 -4.70
N SER A 402 -16.57 28.28 -4.44
CA SER A 402 -16.08 27.33 -5.45
C SER A 402 -17.21 26.44 -6.01
N LEU A 403 -18.11 25.95 -5.15
CA LEU A 403 -19.25 25.12 -5.59
C LEU A 403 -20.24 25.91 -6.44
N SER A 404 -20.50 27.16 -6.09
CA SER A 404 -21.34 28.06 -6.90
C SER A 404 -20.73 28.31 -8.29
N HIS A 405 -19.41 28.53 -8.35
CA HIS A 405 -18.70 28.74 -9.61
C HIS A 405 -18.67 27.48 -10.49
N LYS A 406 -18.59 26.30 -9.88
CA LYS A 406 -18.68 25.01 -10.59
C LYS A 406 -20.03 24.78 -11.26
N VAL A 407 -21.13 25.13 -10.58
CA VAL A 407 -22.48 25.06 -11.16
C VAL A 407 -22.64 26.06 -12.30
N ALA A 408 -22.08 27.27 -12.17
CA ALA A 408 -22.12 28.27 -13.23
C ALA A 408 -21.35 27.84 -14.49
N ASN A 409 -20.22 27.14 -14.33
CA ASN A 409 -19.33 26.74 -15.42
C ASN A 409 -19.62 25.36 -16.03
N GLY A 410 -20.62 24.62 -15.54
CA GLY A 410 -20.89 23.28 -16.07
C GLY A 410 -20.00 22.16 -15.51
N ASP A 411 -19.13 22.45 -14.53
CA ASP A 411 -18.12 21.49 -14.06
C ASP A 411 -18.55 20.79 -12.75
N TRP A 412 -19.40 19.79 -12.90
CA TRP A 412 -19.93 18.96 -11.81
C TRP A 412 -19.60 17.47 -11.95
N SER A 413 -18.60 17.14 -12.75
CA SER A 413 -18.22 15.75 -13.10
C SER A 413 -17.51 14.97 -11.98
N SER A 414 -17.15 15.63 -10.87
CA SER A 414 -16.45 15.01 -9.74
C SER A 414 -16.65 15.73 -8.40
N GLY A 415 -16.42 15.00 -7.29
CA GLY A 415 -16.42 15.55 -5.94
C GLY A 415 -17.78 15.58 -5.22
N LEU A 416 -17.86 16.42 -4.17
CA LEU A 416 -19.01 16.50 -3.26
C LEU A 416 -20.31 16.94 -3.96
N LEU A 417 -20.20 17.82 -4.96
CA LEU A 417 -21.34 18.28 -5.76
C LEU A 417 -22.00 17.10 -6.49
N LEU A 418 -21.21 16.27 -7.19
CA LEU A 418 -21.72 15.10 -7.90
C LEU A 418 -22.34 14.07 -6.96
N SER A 419 -21.74 13.86 -5.79
CA SER A 419 -22.32 12.99 -4.75
C SER A 419 -23.74 13.41 -4.38
N LYS A 420 -23.97 14.73 -4.22
CA LYS A 420 -25.29 15.28 -3.90
C LYS A 420 -26.24 15.32 -5.09
N MET A 421 -25.73 15.45 -6.31
CA MET A 421 -26.53 15.30 -7.53
C MET A 421 -27.04 13.86 -7.68
N ILE A 422 -26.21 12.86 -7.43
CA ILE A 422 -26.60 11.44 -7.45
C ILE A 422 -27.70 11.19 -6.41
N GLU A 423 -27.58 11.74 -5.20
CA GLU A 423 -28.60 11.61 -4.16
C GLU A 423 -29.92 12.30 -4.54
N ALA A 424 -29.86 13.48 -5.17
CA ALA A 424 -31.05 14.19 -5.66
C ALA A 424 -31.76 13.40 -6.77
N TYR A 425 -31.00 12.89 -7.74
CA TYR A 425 -31.48 12.06 -8.84
C TYR A 425 -32.09 10.75 -8.33
N ALA A 426 -31.41 10.08 -7.39
CA ALA A 426 -31.88 8.83 -6.81
C ALA A 426 -33.20 9.00 -6.05
N MET A 427 -33.33 10.10 -5.29
CA MET A 427 -34.55 10.41 -4.56
C MET A 427 -35.74 10.69 -5.50
N GLU A 428 -35.51 11.39 -6.61
CA GLU A 428 -36.58 11.71 -7.57
C GLU A 428 -37.05 10.46 -8.32
N ARG A 429 -36.13 9.57 -8.72
CA ARG A 429 -36.44 8.43 -9.58
C ARG A 429 -36.78 7.13 -8.86
N TYR A 430 -36.22 6.93 -7.66
CA TYR A 430 -36.33 5.67 -6.91
C TYR A 430 -36.85 5.86 -5.47
N GLY A 431 -37.15 7.09 -5.03
CA GLY A 431 -37.72 7.37 -3.70
C GLY A 431 -36.73 7.21 -2.54
N LEU A 432 -37.21 7.27 -1.29
CA LEU A 432 -36.38 7.26 -0.07
C LEU A 432 -35.65 5.92 0.17
N SER A 433 -36.15 4.82 -0.41
CA SER A 433 -35.60 3.47 -0.29
C SER A 433 -34.51 3.14 -1.31
N TRP A 434 -34.07 4.10 -2.13
CA TRP A 434 -33.08 3.87 -3.21
C TRP A 434 -31.76 3.24 -2.77
N SER A 435 -31.42 3.34 -1.47
CA SER A 435 -30.16 2.83 -0.89
C SER A 435 -30.33 1.55 -0.07
N LEU A 436 -31.56 1.03 0.07
CA LEU A 436 -31.85 -0.20 0.80
C LEU A 436 -31.69 -1.42 -0.12
N GLU A 437 -31.20 -2.52 0.45
CA GLU A 437 -31.09 -3.80 -0.24
C GLU A 437 -32.48 -4.43 -0.36
N PRO A 438 -32.91 -4.89 -1.56
CA PRO A 438 -34.22 -5.50 -1.72
C PRO A 438 -34.29 -6.78 -0.87
N GLN A 439 -35.25 -6.83 0.06
CA GLN A 439 -35.54 -8.06 0.80
C GLN A 439 -36.03 -9.11 -0.18
N GLN A 440 -35.32 -10.24 -0.28
CA GLN A 440 -35.76 -11.38 -1.08
C GLN A 440 -37.09 -11.88 -0.50
N GLU A 441 -38.19 -11.65 -1.23
CA GLU A 441 -39.49 -12.28 -0.93
C GLU A 441 -39.29 -13.79 -1.04
N THR A 442 -39.42 -14.45 0.10
CA THR A 442 -39.38 -15.91 0.22
C THR A 442 -40.66 -16.42 -0.44
N THR A 443 -40.54 -17.02 -1.62
CA THR A 443 -41.61 -17.83 -2.24
C THR A 443 -41.15 -19.28 -2.29
#